data_AF-A0A101HN63-F1
#
_entry.id   AF-A0A101HN63-F1
#
_cell.length_a   1.000
_cell.length_b   1.000
_cell.length_c   1.000
_cell.angle_alpha   90.00
_cell.angle_beta   90.00
_cell.angle_gamma   90.00
#
_symmetry.space_group_name_H-M   'P 1'
#
loop_
_entity.id
_entity.type
_entity.pdbx_description
1 polymer ?
#
loop_
_entity_poly.entity_id
_entity_poly.type
_entity_poly.pdbx_seq_one_letter_code
_entity_poly.pdbx_strand_id
1 'polypeptide(L)'
;MKTNIQIPEKFTANEIKRIAFFGSADVDTESQLYQEVYQLARAIAHSGKIIVNGGGPGIMQAATLGAESVAGKTVAVTFFPKDMPEFEGRDALNEVSVEYKTANYIERMFGLIYYADLFICFKG
;
A
#
# COMPACT_ATOMS: atom_id res chain seq x y z
N MET A 1 -18.37 -39.32 -4.52
CA MET A 1 -17.18 -38.63 -5.09
C MET A 1 -16.27 -38.23 -3.94
N LYS A 2 -14.97 -38.55 -3.99
CA LYS A 2 -14.01 -37.96 -3.05
C LYS A 2 -13.65 -36.58 -3.58
N THR A 3 -14.01 -35.53 -2.85
CA THR A 3 -13.58 -34.17 -3.19
C THR A 3 -12.07 -34.12 -3.02
N ASN A 4 -11.36 -33.89 -4.12
CA ASN A 4 -9.90 -33.77 -4.11
C ASN A 4 -9.55 -32.38 -3.59
N ILE A 5 -9.47 -32.23 -2.27
CA ILE A 5 -9.09 -30.97 -1.63
C ILE A 5 -7.57 -30.85 -1.76
N GLN A 6 -7.10 -29.96 -2.64
CA GLN A 6 -5.70 -29.57 -2.65
C GLN A 6 -5.43 -28.75 -1.39
N ILE A 7 -4.55 -29.27 -0.54
CA ILE A 7 -4.02 -28.51 0.59
C ILE A 7 -2.92 -27.60 0.00
N PRO A 8 -3.04 -26.27 0.15
CA PRO A 8 -1.99 -25.35 -0.29
C PRO A 8 -0.67 -25.70 0.39
N GLU A 9 0.44 -25.58 -0.33
CA GLU A 9 1.76 -25.72 0.29
C GLU A 9 1.97 -24.65 1.37
N LYS A 10 2.87 -24.94 2.30
CA LYS A 10 3.13 -24.09 3.45
C LYS A 10 3.68 -22.74 2.98
N PHE A 11 2.93 -21.67 3.24
CA PHE A 11 3.38 -20.31 2.99
C PHE A 11 4.65 -19.99 3.79
N THR A 12 5.70 -19.53 3.12
CA THR A 12 6.97 -19.16 3.73
C THR A 12 7.24 -17.66 3.60
N ALA A 13 8.04 -17.10 4.51
CA ALA A 13 8.36 -15.67 4.50
C ALA A 13 9.04 -15.20 3.18
N ASN A 14 9.67 -16.10 2.43
CA ASN A 14 10.28 -15.78 1.13
C ASN A 14 9.25 -15.49 0.02
N GLU A 15 8.00 -15.90 0.22
CA GLU A 15 6.90 -15.68 -0.71
C GLU A 15 6.25 -14.30 -0.53
N ILE A 16 6.61 -13.57 0.53
CA ILE A 16 6.13 -12.21 0.76
C ILE A 16 6.83 -11.26 -0.22
N LYS A 17 6.08 -10.75 -1.20
CA LYS A 17 6.57 -9.83 -2.23
C LYS A 17 5.97 -8.44 -2.12
N ARG A 18 4.73 -8.33 -1.67
CA ARG A 18 3.95 -7.09 -1.67
C ARG A 18 3.56 -6.72 -0.24
N ILE A 19 4.00 -5.55 0.21
CA ILE A 19 3.80 -5.08 1.58
C ILE A 19 2.87 -3.87 1.55
N ALA A 20 1.69 -4.00 2.15
CA ALA A 20 0.77 -2.90 2.27
C ALA A 20 1.06 -2.03 3.49
N PHE A 21 1.06 -0.73 3.28
CA PHE A 21 1.28 0.30 4.30
C PHE A 21 -0.03 1.03 4.57
N PHE A 22 -0.45 1.03 5.83
CA PHE A 22 -1.66 1.72 6.32
C PHE A 22 -1.31 2.69 7.44
N GLY A 23 -1.95 3.85 7.48
CA GLY A 23 -1.82 4.81 8.57
C GLY A 23 -2.48 6.13 8.25
N SER A 24 -2.29 7.11 9.13
CA SER A 24 -2.95 8.41 9.04
C SER A 24 -2.59 9.16 7.75
N ALA A 25 -3.60 9.81 7.16
CA ALA A 25 -3.45 10.78 6.08
C ALA A 25 -2.89 12.13 6.59
N ASP A 26 -3.18 12.45 7.86
CA ASP A 26 -2.80 13.70 8.53
C ASP A 26 -1.47 13.52 9.29
N VAL A 27 -0.40 13.30 8.54
CA VAL A 27 0.96 13.21 9.10
C VAL A 27 1.86 14.17 8.34
N ASP A 28 2.42 15.11 9.08
CA ASP A 28 3.35 16.12 8.54
C ASP A 28 4.65 15.47 8.05
N THR A 29 5.17 15.97 6.93
CA THR A 29 6.39 15.44 6.30
C THR A 29 7.62 15.56 7.18
N GLU A 30 7.68 16.55 8.07
CA GLU A 30 8.76 16.76 9.03
C GLU A 30 8.59 15.94 10.32
N SER A 31 7.46 15.25 10.47
CA SER A 31 7.24 14.42 11.65
C SER A 31 8.14 13.19 11.68
N GLN A 32 8.53 12.78 12.89
CA GLN A 32 9.33 11.59 13.11
C GLN A 32 8.69 10.34 12.47
N LEU A 33 7.38 10.19 12.59
CA LEU A 33 6.65 9.05 12.05
C LEU A 33 6.73 8.99 10.51
N TYR A 34 6.60 10.14 9.84
CA TYR A 34 6.73 10.22 8.38
C TYR A 34 8.12 9.76 7.92
N GLN A 35 9.16 10.27 8.58
CA GLN A 35 10.54 9.92 8.28
C GLN A 35 10.84 8.44 8.53
N GLU A 36 10.33 7.87 9.63
CA GLU A 36 10.47 6.44 9.92
C GLU A 36 9.79 5.56 8.86
N VAL A 37 8.58 5.92 8.43
CA VAL A 37 7.86 5.22 7.37
C VAL A 37 8.63 5.27 6.06
N TYR A 38 9.15 6.44 5.70
CA TYR A 38 9.98 6.62 4.51
C TYR A 38 11.21 5.70 4.56
N GLN A 39 11.97 5.69 5.65
CA GLN A 39 13.17 4.85 5.77
C GLN A 39 12.83 3.36 5.76
N LEU A 40 11.74 2.96 6.40
CA LEU A 40 11.28 1.58 6.41
C LEU A 40 10.87 1.11 5.00
N ALA A 41 10.08 1.92 4.29
CA ALA A 41 9.67 1.61 2.92
C ALA A 41 10.87 1.52 1.98
N ARG A 42 11.84 2.43 2.11
CA ARG A 42 13.12 2.39 1.38
C ARG A 42 13.86 1.08 1.60
N ALA A 43 14.05 0.66 2.85
CA ALA A 43 14.76 -0.58 3.17
C ALA A 43 14.03 -1.82 2.63
N ILE A 44 12.70 -1.85 2.74
CA ILE A 44 11.87 -2.94 2.22
C ILE A 44 11.96 -3.00 0.69
N ALA A 45 11.83 -1.87 0.00
CA ALA A 45 11.93 -1.79 -1.45
C ALA A 45 13.31 -2.19 -1.98
N HIS A 46 14.37 -1.74 -1.29
CA HIS A 46 15.75 -2.14 -1.61
C HIS A 46 15.96 -3.66 -1.52
N SER A 47 15.16 -4.37 -0.70
CA SER A 47 15.17 -5.84 -0.63
C SER A 47 14.39 -6.54 -1.77
N GLY A 48 13.95 -5.79 -2.77
CA GLY A 48 13.21 -6.29 -3.94
C GLY A 48 11.71 -6.53 -3.69
N LYS A 49 11.14 -5.90 -2.65
CA LYS A 49 9.71 -5.97 -2.35
C LYS A 49 8.96 -4.77 -2.90
N ILE A 50 7.67 -4.96 -3.15
CA ILE A 50 6.76 -3.96 -3.70
C ILE A 50 5.99 -3.32 -2.54
N ILE A 51 5.91 -2.00 -2.54
CA ILE A 51 5.09 -1.27 -1.56
C ILE A 51 3.69 -1.06 -2.14
N VAL A 52 2.67 -1.34 -1.32
CA VAL A 52 1.25 -1.18 -1.67
C VAL A 52 0.62 -0.18 -0.71
N ASN A 53 -0.22 0.73 -1.18
CA ASN A 53 -0.97 1.64 -0.30
C ASN A 53 -2.27 2.15 -0.95
N GLY A 54 -2.97 3.07 -0.28
CA GLY A 54 -4.24 3.63 -0.74
C GLY A 54 -4.12 4.85 -1.67
N GLY A 55 -2.92 5.36 -1.94
CA GLY A 55 -2.67 6.51 -2.80
C GLY A 55 -2.99 7.89 -2.19
N GLY A 56 -3.20 7.98 -0.88
CA GLY A 56 -3.45 9.25 -0.17
C GLY A 56 -2.18 9.93 0.37
N PRO A 57 -2.32 11.02 1.15
CA PRO A 57 -1.20 11.75 1.73
C PRO A 57 -0.63 11.04 2.98
N GLY A 58 0.26 11.71 3.71
CA GLY A 58 0.78 11.25 5.00
C GLY A 58 1.56 9.95 4.90
N ILE A 59 1.18 8.94 5.69
CA ILE A 59 1.89 7.64 5.74
C ILE A 59 1.98 6.96 4.38
N MET A 60 0.91 7.07 3.58
CA MET A 60 0.88 6.45 2.26
C MET A 60 1.89 7.11 1.30
N GLN A 61 1.98 8.44 1.34
CA GLN A 61 2.95 9.20 0.56
C GLN A 61 4.38 8.92 1.02
N ALA A 62 4.65 8.92 2.33
CA ALA A 62 5.96 8.57 2.88
C ALA A 62 6.44 7.19 2.39
N ALA A 63 5.53 6.22 2.36
CA ALA A 63 5.83 4.87 1.90
C ALA A 63 6.18 4.82 0.40
N THR A 64 5.43 5.54 -0.44
CA THR A 64 5.71 5.65 -1.88
C THR A 64 7.08 6.28 -2.12
N LEU A 65 7.33 7.46 -1.55
CA LEU A 65 8.58 8.19 -1.73
C LEU A 65 9.79 7.39 -1.22
N GLY A 66 9.63 6.71 -0.09
CA GLY A 66 10.66 5.84 0.47
C GLY A 66 11.04 4.73 -0.51
N ALA A 67 10.05 4.03 -1.05
CA ALA A 67 10.28 2.95 -2.00
C ALA A 67 10.94 3.43 -3.30
N GLU A 68 10.48 4.55 -3.85
CA GLU A 68 10.95 5.07 -5.14
C GLU A 68 12.33 5.71 -5.06
N SER A 69 12.75 6.17 -3.88
CA SER A 69 14.11 6.69 -3.64
C SER A 69 15.22 5.68 -3.96
N VAL A 70 14.90 4.39 -4.04
CA VAL A 70 15.79 3.29 -4.42
C VAL A 70 15.33 2.58 -5.70
N ALA A 71 14.56 3.28 -6.54
CA ALA A 71 13.94 2.74 -7.75
C ALA A 71 13.04 1.51 -7.51
N GLY A 72 12.47 1.40 -6.30
CA GLY A 72 11.50 0.39 -5.93
C GLY A 72 10.18 0.53 -6.68
N LYS A 73 9.34 -0.50 -6.60
CA LYS A 73 7.99 -0.50 -7.21
C LYS A 73 6.91 -0.23 -6.18
N THR A 74 5.94 0.56 -6.60
CA THR A 74 4.82 1.03 -5.77
C THR A 74 3.49 0.73 -6.47
N VAL A 75 2.48 0.37 -5.68
CA VAL A 75 1.11 0.12 -6.15
C VAL A 75 0.15 0.90 -5.27
N ALA A 76 -0.78 1.65 -5.88
CA ALA A 76 -1.90 2.25 -5.17
C ALA A 76 -3.22 1.60 -5.59
N VAL A 77 -4.12 1.42 -4.61
CA VAL A 77 -5.54 1.14 -4.86
C VAL A 77 -6.34 2.36 -4.41
N THR A 78 -6.70 3.19 -5.37
CA THR A 78 -7.34 4.49 -5.18
C THR A 78 -8.85 4.37 -5.36
N PHE A 79 -9.59 5.30 -4.74
CA PHE A 79 -11.05 5.34 -4.81
C PHE A 79 -11.49 6.63 -5.52
N PHE A 80 -12.29 6.46 -6.57
CA PHE A 80 -12.87 7.52 -7.40
C PHE A 80 -14.40 7.48 -7.34
N PRO A 81 -15.01 8.00 -6.26
CA PRO A 81 -16.46 8.12 -6.20
C PRO A 81 -16.97 9.11 -7.24
N LYS A 82 -18.12 8.78 -7.86
CA LYS A 82 -18.83 9.73 -8.75
C LYS A 82 -19.65 10.76 -7.97
N ASP A 83 -20.14 10.38 -6.78
CA ASP A 83 -21.08 11.17 -5.98
C ASP A 83 -20.46 11.75 -4.69
N MET A 84 -19.13 11.70 -4.54
CA MET A 84 -18.41 12.28 -3.39
C MET A 84 -17.20 13.11 -3.88
N PRO A 85 -17.44 14.35 -4.36
CA PRO A 85 -16.37 15.19 -4.91
C PRO A 85 -15.29 15.58 -3.88
N GLU A 86 -15.58 15.56 -2.58
CA GLU A 86 -14.64 15.93 -1.49
C GLU A 86 -13.89 14.73 -0.89
N PHE A 87 -13.76 13.62 -1.62
CA PHE A 87 -13.01 12.47 -1.10
C PHE A 87 -11.50 12.76 -1.01
N GLU A 88 -11.00 12.96 0.21
CA GLU A 88 -9.59 13.26 0.53
C GLU A 88 -8.64 12.05 0.40
N GLY A 89 -9.12 10.86 0.04
CA GLY A 89 -8.31 9.64 0.10
C GLY A 89 -7.33 9.42 -1.05
N ARG A 90 -7.14 10.41 -1.93
CA ARG A 90 -6.10 10.41 -2.99
C ARG A 90 -5.31 11.71 -2.90
N ASP A 91 -3.99 11.60 -2.98
CA ASP A 91 -3.08 12.74 -3.07
C ASP A 91 -2.41 12.74 -4.45
N ALA A 92 -2.48 13.87 -5.15
CA ALA A 92 -1.82 14.05 -6.43
C ALA A 92 -0.29 13.99 -6.32
N LEU A 93 0.26 14.26 -5.13
CA LEU A 93 1.68 14.17 -4.83
C LEU A 93 2.13 12.74 -4.49
N ASN A 94 1.20 11.78 -4.41
CA ASN A 94 1.51 10.36 -4.24
C ASN A 94 1.50 9.64 -5.60
N GLU A 95 2.52 9.94 -6.40
CA GLU A 95 2.71 9.33 -7.72
C GLU A 95 3.28 7.91 -7.57
N VAL A 96 2.50 6.89 -7.94
CA VAL A 96 2.92 5.47 -7.84
C VAL A 96 3.23 4.87 -9.21
N SER A 97 4.00 3.78 -9.21
CA SER A 97 4.33 3.03 -10.43
C SER A 97 3.10 2.40 -11.10
N VAL A 98 2.13 1.92 -10.32
CA VAL A 98 0.88 1.31 -10.81
C VAL A 98 -0.29 1.77 -9.95
N GLU A 99 -1.35 2.26 -10.59
CA GLU A 99 -2.58 2.69 -9.92
C GLU A 99 -3.78 1.84 -10.36
N TYR A 100 -4.48 1.25 -9.40
CA TYR A 100 -5.77 0.59 -9.60
C TYR A 100 -6.90 1.47 -9.05
N LYS A 101 -7.77 1.95 -9.94
CA LYS A 101 -8.90 2.82 -9.60
C LYS A 101 -10.14 2.00 -9.27
N THR A 102 -10.76 2.27 -8.14
CA THR A 102 -11.96 1.59 -7.66
C THR A 102 -13.13 2.56 -7.51
N ALA A 103 -14.36 2.03 -7.56
CA ALA A 103 -15.58 2.83 -7.57
C ALA A 103 -16.25 2.96 -6.19
N ASN A 104 -15.82 2.20 -5.18
CA ASN A 104 -16.38 2.23 -3.82
C ASN A 104 -15.38 1.66 -2.79
N TYR A 105 -15.67 1.87 -1.50
CA TYR A 105 -14.83 1.40 -0.39
C TYR A 105 -14.64 -0.12 -0.35
N ILE A 106 -15.66 -0.89 -0.76
CA ILE A 106 -15.60 -2.35 -0.74
C ILE A 106 -14.56 -2.84 -1.74
N GLU A 107 -14.61 -2.36 -2.98
CA GLU A 107 -13.61 -2.64 -4.01
C GLU A 107 -12.21 -2.19 -3.59
N ARG A 108 -12.09 -0.99 -3.01
CA ARG A 108 -10.80 -0.48 -2.52
C ARG A 108 -10.22 -1.39 -1.44
N MET A 109 -11.03 -1.76 -0.46
CA MET A 109 -10.63 -2.62 0.65
C MET A 109 -10.19 -4.01 0.14
N PHE A 110 -11.00 -4.65 -0.69
CA PHE A 110 -10.65 -5.95 -1.27
C PHE A 110 -9.43 -5.86 -2.19
N GLY A 111 -9.29 -4.78 -2.97
CA GLY A 111 -8.11 -4.55 -3.79
C GLY A 111 -6.84 -4.45 -2.96
N LEU A 112 -6.86 -3.64 -1.89
CA LEU A 112 -5.71 -3.53 -0.98
C LEU A 112 -5.34 -4.87 -0.33
N ILE A 113 -6.35 -5.68 0.01
CA ILE A 113 -6.12 -7.02 0.55
C ILE A 113 -5.53 -7.95 -0.52
N TYR A 114 -6.11 -7.94 -1.72
CA TYR A 114 -5.73 -8.82 -2.81
C TYR A 114 -4.31 -8.55 -3.32
N TYR A 115 -3.92 -7.27 -3.39
CA TYR A 115 -2.61 -6.86 -3.88
C TYR A 115 -1.50 -6.94 -2.84
N ALA A 116 -1.77 -7.35 -1.59
CA ALA A 116 -0.76 -7.46 -0.54
C ALA A 116 -0.57 -8.90 -0.04
N ASP A 117 0.65 -9.21 0.38
CA ASP A 117 1.00 -10.45 1.08
C ASP A 117 1.16 -10.22 2.59
N LEU A 118 1.50 -9.00 3.01
CA LEU A 118 1.70 -8.59 4.40
C LEU A 118 1.25 -7.13 4.60
N PHE A 119 0.80 -6.83 5.82
CA PHE A 119 0.27 -5.53 6.20
C PHE A 119 1.14 -4.94 7.32
N ILE A 120 1.56 -3.69 7.17
CA ILE A 120 2.16 -2.88 8.23
C ILE A 120 1.21 -1.72 8.50
N CYS A 121 0.69 -1.67 9.73
CA CYS A 121 -0.26 -0.66 10.17
C CYS A 121 0.43 0.29 11.15
N PHE A 122 0.61 1.54 10.72
CA PHE A 122 1.11 2.65 11.53
C PHE A 122 -0.04 3.32 12.27
N LYS A 123 0.29 4.30 13.13
CA LYS A 123 -0.69 5.16 13.77
C LYS A 123 -1.58 5.82 12.71
N GLY A 124 -2.89 5.67 12.87
CA GLY A 124 -3.93 6.05 11.91
C GLY A 124 -5.20 6.46 12.63
#